data_AF-A0A3D1B0F9-F1
#
_entry.id   AF-A0A3D1B0F9-F1
#
_cell.length_a   1.000
_cell.length_b   1.000
_cell.length_c   1.000
_cell.angle_alpha   90.00
_cell.angle_beta   90.00
_cell.angle_gamma   90.00
#
_symmetry.space_group_name_H-M   'P 1'
#
loop_
_entity.id
_entity.type
_entity.pdbx_description
1 polymer ?
#
loop_
_entity_poly.entity_id
_entity_poly.type
_entity_poly.pdbx_seq_one_letter_code
_entity_poly.pdbx_strand_id
1 'polypeptide(L)' 'DVWEHAYYLKYQNRRPEYVAAFYNVIDWDAASERYNRLKKTA' A
#
# COMPACT_ATOMS: atom_id res chain seq x y z
N ASP A 1 -1.68 -1.43 5.14
CA ASP A 1 -2.19 -2.25 6.27
C ASP A 1 -3.55 -2.82 5.88
N VAL A 2 -3.89 -4.05 6.31
CA VAL A 2 -5.18 -4.75 6.08
C VAL A 2 -5.94 -5.04 7.38
N TRP A 3 -5.53 -4.48 8.52
CA TRP A 3 -6.33 -4.46 9.74
C TRP A 3 -7.59 -3.61 9.56
N GLU A 4 -8.71 -4.00 10.19
CA GLU A 4 -10.00 -3.32 10.02
C GLU A 4 -9.91 -1.82 10.31
N HIS A 5 -9.17 -1.41 11.34
CA HIS A 5 -8.99 0.01 11.67
C HIS A 5 -8.41 0.85 10.53
N ALA A 6 -7.71 0.26 9.56
CA ALA A 6 -7.12 0.98 8.43
C ALA A 6 -8.16 1.38 7.36
N TYR A 7 -9.32 0.72 7.30
CA TYR A 7 -10.29 0.91 6.22
C TYR A 7 -11.77 0.88 6.63
N TYR A 8 -12.12 0.39 7.82
CA TYR A 8 -13.50 0.05 8.18
C TYR A 8 -14.44 1.26 8.20
N LEU A 9 -13.95 2.44 8.59
CA LEU A 9 -14.77 3.66 8.60
C LEU A 9 -15.30 4.03 7.21
N LYS A 10 -14.55 3.73 6.14
CA LYS A 10 -14.90 4.08 4.77
C LYS A 10 -15.45 2.90 3.96
N TYR A 11 -14.91 1.70 4.18
CA TYR A 11 -15.21 0.51 3.39
C TYR A 11 -15.93 -0.60 4.18
N GLN A 12 -15.99 -0.53 5.51
CA GLN A 12 -16.62 -1.52 6.37
C GLN A 12 -16.08 -2.93 6.04
N ASN A 13 -16.94 -3.91 5.79
CA ASN A 13 -16.57 -5.27 5.40
C ASN A 13 -16.07 -5.39 3.95
N ARG A 14 -16.08 -4.32 3.15
CA ARG A 14 -15.67 -4.31 1.73
C ARG A 14 -14.15 -4.15 1.58
N ARG A 15 -13.39 -5.06 2.20
CA ARG A 15 -11.92 -5.11 2.07
C ARG A 15 -11.42 -5.16 0.61
N PRO A 16 -12.06 -5.90 -0.33
CA PRO A 16 -11.61 -5.93 -1.72
C PRO A 16 -11.59 -4.54 -2.39
N GLU A 17 -12.59 -3.71 -2.12
CA GLU A 17 -12.68 -2.35 -2.67
C GLU A 17 -11.59 -1.43 -2.08
N TYR A 18 -11.30 -1.56 -0.79
CA TYR A 18 -10.18 -0.85 -0.16
C TYR A 18 -8.85 -1.21 -0.81
N VAL A 19 -8.59 -2.50 -1.06
CA VAL A 19 -7.35 -2.95 -1.72
C VAL A 19 -7.26 -2.40 -3.14
N ALA A 20 -8.35 -2.45 -3.91
CA ALA A 20 -8.38 -1.89 -5.25
C ALA A 20 -8.09 -0.37 -5.25
N ALA A 21 -8.69 0.37 -4.32
CA ALA A 21 -8.43 1.81 -4.18
C ALA A 21 -7.00 2.11 -3.70
N PHE A 22 -6.42 1.26 -2.84
CA PHE A 22 -5.06 1.40 -2.34
C PHE A 22 -4.03 1.38 -3.48
N TYR A 23 -4.21 0.55 -4.51
CA TYR A 23 -3.31 0.51 -5.67
C TYR A 23 -3.20 1.85 -6.42
N ASN A 24 -4.22 2.70 -6.35
CA ASN A 24 -4.23 4.01 -7.01
C ASN A 24 -3.44 5.08 -6.25
N VAL A 25 -3.05 4.82 -5.00
CA VAL A 25 -2.35 5.80 -4.14
C VAL A 25 -0.95 5.33 -3.72
N ILE A 26 -0.44 4.26 -4.35
CA ILE A 26 0.92 3.77 -4.09
C ILE A 26 1.94 4.78 -4.68
N ASP A 27 2.87 5.21 -3.83
CA ASP A 27 4.07 5.92 -4.26
C ASP A 27 5.11 4.90 -4.76
N TRP A 28 5.15 4.73 -6.08
CA TRP A 28 6.07 3.80 -6.76
C TRP A 28 7.51 4.31 -6.80
N ASP A 29 7.73 5.63 -6.77
CA ASP A 29 9.06 6.22 -6.76
C ASP A 29 9.77 5.90 -5.44
N ALA A 30 9.08 6.05 -4.31
CA ALA A 30 9.60 5.67 -3.01
C ALA A 30 9.88 4.15 -2.91
N ALA A 31 9.04 3.31 -3.53
CA ALA A 31 9.27 1.87 -3.61
C ALA A 31 10.54 1.54 -4.42
N SER A 32 10.70 2.17 -5.59
CA SER A 32 11.86 2.02 -6.47
C SER A 32 13.14 2.50 -5.79
N GLU A 33 13.10 3.63 -5.09
CA GLU A 33 14.25 4.18 -4.36
C GLU A 33 14.74 3.20 -3.27
N ARG A 34 13.82 2.65 -2.48
CA ARG A 34 14.16 1.65 -1.45
C ARG A 34 14.75 0.38 -2.05
N TYR A 35 14.18 -0.11 -3.16
CA TYR A 35 14.72 -1.26 -3.87
C TYR A 35 16.14 -1.01 -4.39
N ASN A 36 16.36 0.11 -5.07
CA ASN A 36 17.67 0.49 -5.59
C ASN A 36 18.71 0.70 -4.49
N ARG A 37 18.29 1.25 -3.35
CA ARG A 37 19.15 1.41 -2.16
C ARG A 37 19.65 0.05 -1.67
N LEU A 38 18.76 -0.93 -1.51
CA LEU A 38 19.14 -2.28 -1.10
C LEU A 38 20.08 -2.95 -2.12
N LYS A 39 19.79 -2.81 -3.42
CA LYS A 39 20.63 -3.38 -4.49
C LYS A 39 22.04 -2.79 -4.51
N LYS A 40 22.23 -1.53 -4.13
CA LYS A 40 23.55 -0.88 -4.05
C LYS A 40 24.36 -1.29 -2.82
N THR A 41 23.68 -1.71 -1.75
CA THR A 41 24.31 -2.12 -0.48
C THR A 41 24.70 -3.60 -0.48
N ALA A 42 24.07 -4.42 -1.33
CA ALA A 42 24.42 -5.83 -1.57
C ALA A 42 25.55 -5.95 -2.60
#